data_AF-A0A6S7ICK9-F1
#
_entry.id   AF-A0A6S7ICK9-F1
#
_cell.length_a   1.000
_cell.length_b   1.000
_cell.length_c   1.000
_cell.angle_alpha   90.00
_cell.angle_beta   90.00
_cell.angle_gamma   90.00
#
_symmetry.space_group_name_H-M   'P 1'
#
loop_
_entity.id
_entity.type
_entity.pdbx_description
1 polymer ?
#
loop_
_entity_poly.entity_id
_entity_poly.type
_entity_poly.pdbx_seq_one_letter_code
_entity_poly.pdbx_strand_id
1 'polypeptide(L)'
;ELSNSEVGKSSKIKPVRKIKLHWQLACGAEKLQATVIAQRLHCSKSLGKDLLTIMNGQNLEATPHMQFFSEQQMHLMRSTKMGLRYHPQMIRFALSIQCKSPSAYRELRGSGALILPSERVLRDYKNCFKPGPGITKESIKELKEKTHQNFLVFRSR
;
A
#
# COMPACT_ATOMS: atom_id res chain seq x y z
N GLU A 1 14.44 65.33 -18.12
CA GLU A 1 12.99 65.03 -18.03
C GLU A 1 12.76 63.77 -18.86
N LEU A 2 12.54 62.61 -18.23
CA LEU A 2 11.19 62.00 -18.04
C LEU A 2 10.43 61.93 -19.38
N SER A 3 9.88 60.82 -19.89
CA SER A 3 9.58 59.48 -19.38
C SER A 3 8.70 58.79 -20.45
N ASN A 4 8.60 57.45 -20.38
CA ASN A 4 7.54 56.58 -20.95
C ASN A 4 7.66 56.26 -22.45
N SER A 5 7.35 55.08 -22.99
CA SER A 5 6.74 53.80 -22.57
C SER A 5 6.91 52.85 -23.79
N GLU A 6 7.10 51.54 -23.71
CA GLU A 6 6.01 50.55 -23.70
C GLU A 6 6.58 49.12 -23.83
N VAL A 7 6.03 48.24 -22.98
CA VAL A 7 5.42 46.93 -23.29
C VAL A 7 6.25 45.85 -24.03
N GLY A 8 6.45 44.75 -23.31
CA GLY A 8 7.24 43.60 -23.72
C GLY A 8 6.63 42.62 -24.72
N LYS A 9 7.42 41.60 -25.02
CA LYS A 9 6.98 40.36 -25.67
C LYS A 9 7.64 39.17 -24.97
N SER A 10 6.92 38.60 -23.99
CA SER A 10 7.18 37.25 -23.50
C SER A 10 6.91 36.27 -24.63
N SER A 11 7.96 35.67 -25.16
CA SER A 11 7.90 34.73 -26.28
C SER A 11 7.18 33.45 -25.89
N LYS A 12 5.96 33.28 -26.40
CA LYS A 12 5.16 32.05 -26.32
C LYS A 12 5.97 30.84 -26.87
N ILE A 13 6.36 29.93 -25.99
CA ILE A 13 6.98 28.64 -26.38
C ILE A 13 5.90 27.73 -26.96
N LYS A 14 6.14 27.23 -28.18
CA LYS A 14 5.18 26.56 -29.07
C LYS A 14 4.61 25.23 -28.48
N PRO A 15 3.31 24.93 -28.68
CA PRO A 15 2.60 23.78 -28.07
C PRO A 15 2.97 22.39 -28.63
N VAL A 16 3.66 22.31 -29.77
CA VAL A 16 3.90 21.06 -30.51
C VAL A 16 4.85 20.09 -29.78
N ARG A 17 5.84 20.60 -29.04
CA ARG A 17 6.79 19.75 -28.29
C ARG A 17 6.10 19.03 -27.12
N LYS A 18 5.10 19.67 -26.51
CA LYS A 18 4.34 19.12 -25.37
C LYS A 18 3.49 17.93 -25.80
N ILE A 19 2.89 18.02 -26.99
CA ILE A 19 2.08 16.95 -27.59
C ILE A 19 2.97 15.75 -27.94
N LYS A 20 4.11 15.98 -28.62
CA LYS A 20 5.03 14.90 -29.02
C LYS A 20 5.60 14.13 -27.83
N LEU A 21 6.01 14.83 -26.76
CA LEU A 21 6.46 14.18 -25.51
C LEU A 21 5.34 13.40 -24.83
N HIS A 22 4.11 13.94 -24.77
CA HIS A 22 2.96 13.24 -24.17
C HIS A 22 2.65 11.93 -24.90
N TRP A 23 2.65 11.94 -26.24
CA TRP A 23 2.46 10.73 -27.05
C TRP A 23 3.61 9.71 -26.90
N GLN A 24 4.86 10.17 -26.83
CA GLN A 24 6.01 9.28 -26.62
C GLN A 24 5.98 8.63 -25.23
N LEU A 25 5.61 9.38 -24.19
CA LEU A 25 5.47 8.86 -22.83
C LEU A 25 4.29 7.87 -22.72
N ALA A 26 3.15 8.17 -23.35
CA ALA A 26 2.00 7.26 -23.40
C ALA A 26 2.33 5.96 -24.14
N CYS A 27 2.95 6.05 -25.32
CA CYS A 27 3.39 4.89 -26.09
C CYS A 27 4.43 4.04 -25.34
N GLY A 28 5.32 4.68 -24.57
CA GLY A 28 6.27 3.98 -23.69
C GLY A 28 5.58 3.24 -22.54
N ALA A 29 4.59 3.87 -21.91
CA ALA A 29 3.82 3.25 -20.83
C ALA A 29 2.99 2.05 -21.31
N GLU A 30 2.35 2.14 -22.48
CA GLU A 30 1.59 1.02 -23.08
C GLU A 30 2.50 -0.16 -23.41
N LYS A 31 3.68 0.08 -23.99
CA LYS A 31 4.67 -0.97 -24.26
C LYS A 31 5.15 -1.64 -22.98
N LEU A 32 5.43 -0.86 -21.94
CA LEU A 32 5.85 -1.39 -20.64
C LEU A 32 4.74 -2.23 -20.00
N GLN A 33 3.50 -1.75 -20.01
CA GLN A 33 2.34 -2.50 -19.53
C GLN A 33 2.14 -3.80 -20.30
N ALA A 34 2.28 -3.78 -21.64
CA ALA A 34 2.20 -4.97 -22.46
C ALA A 34 3.30 -6.00 -22.13
N THR A 35 4.54 -5.55 -21.89
CA THR A 35 5.63 -6.44 -21.46
C THR A 35 5.39 -7.06 -20.08
N VAL A 36 4.87 -6.28 -19.12
CA VAL A 36 4.52 -6.78 -17.78
C VAL A 36 3.39 -7.80 -17.85
N ILE A 37 2.39 -7.57 -18.71
CA ILE A 37 1.28 -8.52 -18.92
C ILE A 37 1.78 -9.79 -19.60
N ALA A 38 2.68 -9.70 -20.58
CA ALA A 38 3.27 -10.86 -21.26
C ALA A 38 4.14 -11.71 -20.32
N GLN A 39 4.85 -11.06 -19.39
CA GLN A 39 5.65 -11.73 -18.35
C GLN A 39 4.83 -12.16 -17.14
N ARG A 40 3.51 -11.87 -17.10
CA ARG A 40 2.64 -12.26 -16.01
C ARG A 40 2.49 -13.78 -16.00
N LEU A 41 3.26 -14.42 -15.14
CA LEU A 41 3.09 -15.84 -14.83
C LEU A 41 1.66 -16.06 -14.34
N HIS A 42 0.87 -16.81 -15.11
CA HIS A 42 -0.43 -17.27 -14.66
C HIS A 42 -0.19 -18.25 -13.50
N CYS A 43 -0.40 -17.80 -12.26
CA CYS A 43 -0.37 -18.68 -11.11
C CYS A 43 -1.51 -19.70 -11.22
N SER A 44 -1.16 -20.93 -11.60
CA SER A 44 -2.08 -22.06 -11.71
C SER A 44 -2.77 -22.36 -10.37
N LYS A 45 -4.01 -22.87 -10.40
CA LYS A 45 -4.68 -23.41 -9.20
C LYS A 45 -3.90 -24.58 -8.57
N SER A 46 -3.07 -25.30 -9.35
CA SER A 46 -2.15 -26.32 -8.85
C SER A 46 -1.01 -25.70 -8.03
N LEU A 47 -0.46 -24.56 -8.48
CA LEU A 47 0.58 -23.81 -7.78
C LEU A 47 0.11 -23.32 -6.40
N GLY A 48 -1.18 -23.03 -6.25
CA GLY A 48 -1.77 -22.71 -4.95
C GLY A 48 -1.64 -23.84 -3.92
N LYS A 49 -1.70 -25.11 -4.35
CA LYS A 49 -1.52 -26.27 -3.45
C LYS A 49 -0.04 -26.50 -3.10
N ASP A 50 0.85 -26.26 -4.06
CA ASP A 50 2.30 -26.35 -3.85
C ASP A 50 2.77 -25.23 -2.92
N LEU A 51 2.27 -24.00 -3.09
CA LEU A 51 2.51 -22.87 -2.17
C LEU A 51 2.05 -23.20 -0.75
N LEU A 52 0.87 -23.80 -0.58
CA LEU A 52 0.40 -24.24 0.75
C LEU A 52 1.34 -25.29 1.36
N THR A 53 1.83 -26.23 0.56
CA THR A 53 2.76 -27.29 1.02
C THR A 53 4.13 -26.69 1.40
N ILE A 54 4.64 -25.75 0.61
CA ILE A 54 5.91 -25.04 0.87
C ILE A 54 5.77 -24.16 2.12
N MET A 55 4.68 -23.41 2.26
CA MET A 55 4.41 -22.58 3.44
C MET A 55 4.24 -23.41 4.72
N ASN A 56 3.74 -24.64 4.62
CA ASN A 56 3.64 -25.57 5.75
C ASN A 56 4.98 -26.26 6.11
N GLY A 57 5.85 -26.49 5.12
CA GLY A 57 7.10 -27.25 5.30
C GLY A 57 8.31 -26.42 5.69
N GLN A 58 8.23 -25.09 5.58
CA GLN A 58 9.36 -24.20 5.87
C GLN A 58 9.25 -23.66 7.31
N ASN A 59 9.92 -24.32 8.26
CA ASN A 59 10.38 -23.67 9.49
C ASN A 59 11.62 -22.82 9.16
N LEU A 60 11.46 -21.82 8.29
CA LEU A 60 12.41 -20.71 8.29
C LEU A 60 12.21 -20.00 9.64
N GLU A 61 13.30 -19.46 10.21
CA GLU A 61 13.34 -18.54 11.36
C GLU A 61 12.47 -17.27 11.12
N ALA A 62 11.18 -17.50 10.93
CA ALA A 62 10.20 -16.52 10.53
C ALA A 62 9.72 -15.85 11.80
N THR A 63 9.69 -14.52 11.79
CA THR A 63 9.13 -13.77 12.91
C THR A 63 7.72 -14.30 13.24
N PRO A 64 7.29 -14.32 14.51
CA PRO A 64 5.96 -14.80 14.88
C PRO A 64 4.83 -14.12 14.08
N HIS A 65 5.02 -12.86 13.69
CA HIS A 65 4.09 -12.13 12.84
C HIS A 65 4.00 -12.71 11.41
N MET A 66 5.12 -13.15 10.83
CA MET A 66 5.15 -13.75 9.50
C MET A 66 4.52 -15.16 9.49
N GLN A 67 4.76 -15.94 10.55
CA GLN A 67 4.10 -17.23 10.75
C GLN A 67 2.58 -17.05 10.82
N PHE A 68 2.11 -16.15 11.68
CA PHE A 68 0.69 -15.80 11.78
C PHE A 68 0.13 -15.28 10.45
N PHE A 69 0.88 -14.44 9.72
CA PHE A 69 0.44 -13.92 8.43
C PHE A 69 0.22 -15.03 7.40
N SER A 70 1.19 -15.95 7.31
CA SER A 70 1.14 -17.12 6.44
C SER A 70 -0.11 -17.95 6.74
N GLU A 71 -0.34 -18.31 8.01
CA GLU A 71 -1.52 -19.05 8.45
C GLU A 71 -2.84 -18.38 8.03
N GLN A 72 -2.94 -17.07 8.23
CA GLN A 72 -4.13 -16.32 7.84
C GLN A 72 -4.32 -16.31 6.31
N GLN A 73 -3.26 -16.12 5.52
CA GLN A 73 -3.35 -16.18 4.06
C GLN A 73 -3.81 -17.56 3.58
N MET A 74 -3.31 -18.63 4.18
CA MET A 74 -3.75 -19.99 3.87
C MET A 74 -5.24 -20.21 4.19
N HIS A 75 -5.70 -19.72 5.34
CA HIS A 75 -7.12 -19.77 5.69
C HIS A 75 -7.98 -19.04 4.66
N LEU A 76 -7.58 -17.82 4.27
CA LEU A 76 -8.29 -17.03 3.27
C LEU A 76 -8.28 -17.71 1.90
N MET A 77 -7.20 -18.38 1.52
CA MET A 77 -7.10 -19.15 0.26
C MET A 77 -8.05 -20.34 0.22
N ARG A 78 -8.28 -21.00 1.36
CA ARG A 78 -9.20 -22.15 1.47
C ARG A 78 -10.66 -21.70 1.56
N SER A 79 -10.91 -20.48 2.03
CA SER A 79 -12.25 -19.95 2.23
C SER A 79 -12.95 -19.54 0.93
N THR A 80 -14.28 -19.55 0.95
CA THR A 80 -15.09 -19.08 -0.18
C THR A 80 -14.93 -17.57 -0.36
N LYS A 81 -14.95 -17.11 -1.62
CA LYS A 81 -14.78 -15.70 -1.99
C LYS A 81 -15.84 -14.74 -1.42
N MET A 82 -16.95 -15.24 -0.87
CA MET A 82 -18.04 -14.44 -0.31
C MET A 82 -17.98 -14.47 1.21
N GLY A 83 -18.13 -13.30 1.85
CA GLY A 83 -18.25 -13.19 3.31
C GLY A 83 -16.95 -13.37 4.11
N LEU A 84 -15.78 -13.17 3.50
CA LEU A 84 -14.51 -13.26 4.22
C LEU A 84 -14.44 -12.27 5.38
N ARG A 85 -14.12 -12.79 6.56
CA ARG A 85 -13.80 -12.01 7.75
C ARG A 85 -12.29 -11.97 7.92
N TYR A 86 -11.71 -10.78 7.80
CA TYR A 86 -10.28 -10.59 7.97
C TYR A 86 -9.94 -10.48 9.46
N HIS A 87 -8.84 -11.13 9.87
CA HIS A 87 -8.30 -10.92 11.20
C HIS A 87 -7.79 -9.48 11.38
N PRO A 88 -7.91 -8.86 12.57
CA PRO A 88 -7.47 -7.47 12.80
C PRO A 88 -6.02 -7.20 12.41
N GLN A 89 -5.10 -8.16 12.62
CA GLN A 89 -3.70 -8.02 12.22
C GLN A 89 -3.53 -7.89 10.69
N MET A 90 -4.41 -8.53 9.90
CA MET A 90 -4.42 -8.39 8.43
C MET A 90 -4.91 -7.03 7.98
N ILE A 91 -5.94 -6.51 8.64
CA ILE A 91 -6.40 -5.14 8.41
C ILE A 91 -5.28 -4.14 8.74
N ARG A 92 -4.59 -4.31 9.87
CA ARG A 92 -3.46 -3.45 10.27
C ARG A 92 -2.33 -3.49 9.25
N PHE A 93 -1.95 -4.67 8.78
CA PHE A 93 -0.93 -4.82 7.74
C PHE A 93 -1.34 -4.12 6.44
N ALA A 94 -2.57 -4.35 5.98
CA ALA A 94 -3.11 -3.73 4.76
C ALA A 94 -3.18 -2.19 4.87
N LEU A 95 -3.64 -1.66 6.02
CA LEU A 95 -3.60 -0.22 6.31
C LEU A 95 -2.15 0.31 6.28
N SER A 96 -1.19 -0.43 6.83
CA SER A 96 0.20 0.00 6.87
C SER A 96 0.84 0.14 5.48
N ILE A 97 0.40 -0.67 4.51
CA ILE A 97 0.82 -0.58 3.11
C ILE A 97 0.09 0.58 2.43
N GLN A 98 -1.24 0.63 2.56
CA GLN A 98 -2.08 1.67 1.96
C GLN A 98 -1.64 3.08 2.39
N CYS A 99 -1.27 3.27 3.66
CA CYS A 99 -0.79 4.54 4.17
C CYS A 99 0.59 4.93 3.63
N LYS A 100 1.46 3.96 3.30
CA LYS A 100 2.78 4.22 2.72
C LYS A 100 2.70 4.47 1.21
N SER A 101 1.97 3.63 0.48
CA SER A 101 1.76 3.76 -0.96
C SER A 101 0.44 3.11 -1.38
N PRO A 102 -0.60 3.91 -1.66
CA PRO A 102 -1.87 3.42 -2.19
C PRO A 102 -1.73 2.69 -3.53
N SER A 103 -0.82 3.17 -4.40
CA SER A 103 -0.59 2.56 -5.71
C SER A 103 -0.01 1.15 -5.58
N ALA A 104 0.99 0.99 -4.70
CA ALA A 104 1.57 -0.33 -4.43
C ALA A 104 0.53 -1.30 -3.86
N TYR A 105 -0.38 -0.83 -3.00
CA TYR A 105 -1.46 -1.67 -2.48
C TYR A 105 -2.40 -2.17 -3.58
N ARG A 106 -2.80 -1.29 -4.52
CA ARG A 106 -3.64 -1.67 -5.67
C ARG A 106 -2.98 -2.71 -6.55
N GLU A 107 -1.70 -2.53 -6.83
CA GLU A 107 -0.92 -3.47 -7.64
C GLU A 107 -0.76 -4.82 -6.95
N LEU A 108 -0.38 -4.83 -5.65
CA LEU A 108 -0.26 -6.06 -4.87
C LEU A 108 -1.59 -6.81 -4.80
N ARG A 109 -2.69 -6.12 -4.55
CA ARG A 109 -4.03 -6.73 -4.54
C ARG A 109 -4.46 -7.20 -5.92
N GLY A 110 -4.19 -6.42 -6.96
CA GLY A 110 -4.54 -6.73 -8.36
C GLY A 110 -3.71 -7.87 -8.94
N SER A 111 -2.48 -8.06 -8.44
CA SER A 111 -1.61 -9.16 -8.84
C SER A 111 -2.21 -10.53 -8.50
N GLY A 112 -2.97 -10.60 -7.39
CA GLY A 112 -3.49 -11.86 -6.84
C GLY A 112 -2.48 -12.65 -6.02
N ALA A 113 -1.26 -12.13 -5.83
CA ALA A 113 -0.23 -12.77 -5.01
C ALA A 113 -0.61 -12.87 -3.53
N LEU A 114 -1.37 -11.89 -3.02
CA LEU A 114 -1.88 -11.85 -1.65
C LEU A 114 -3.39 -11.64 -1.65
N ILE A 115 -4.08 -12.31 -0.71
CA ILE A 115 -5.50 -12.07 -0.45
C ILE A 115 -5.61 -10.92 0.54
N LEU A 116 -5.93 -9.74 0.01
CA LEU A 116 -6.02 -8.49 0.76
C LEU A 116 -7.43 -7.89 0.75
N PRO A 117 -7.83 -7.16 1.81
CA PRO A 117 -9.10 -6.44 1.87
C PRO A 117 -9.31 -5.48 0.69
N SER A 118 -10.56 -5.13 0.39
CA SER A 118 -10.82 -4.09 -0.60
C SER A 118 -10.48 -2.71 -0.05
N GLU A 119 -10.22 -1.74 -0.93
CA GLU A 119 -10.01 -0.34 -0.52
C GLU A 119 -11.21 0.24 0.22
N ARG A 120 -12.43 -0.22 -0.12
CA ARG A 120 -13.65 0.16 0.59
C ARG A 120 -13.58 -0.26 2.05
N VAL A 121 -13.24 -1.52 2.31
CA VAL A 121 -13.08 -2.04 3.69
C VAL A 121 -12.03 -1.22 4.44
N LEU A 122 -10.88 -0.94 3.83
CA LEU A 122 -9.85 -0.10 4.47
C LEU A 122 -10.33 1.32 4.77
N ARG A 123 -11.16 1.90 3.91
CA ARG A 123 -11.77 3.21 4.14
C ARG A 123 -12.73 3.18 5.31
N ASP A 124 -13.54 2.13 5.42
CA ASP A 124 -14.47 1.94 6.54
C ASP A 124 -13.69 1.84 7.88
N TYR A 125 -12.57 1.09 7.89
CA TYR A 125 -11.66 1.02 9.04
C TYR A 125 -10.88 2.31 9.30
N LYS A 126 -10.58 3.11 8.29
CA LYS A 126 -9.97 4.43 8.51
C LYS A 126 -10.98 5.40 9.14
N ASN A 127 -12.23 5.33 8.70
CA ASN A 127 -13.31 6.21 9.13
C ASN A 127 -13.92 5.84 10.48
N CYS A 128 -13.58 4.68 11.06
CA CYS A 128 -14.03 4.35 12.42
C CYS A 128 -13.44 5.32 13.46
N PHE A 129 -12.28 5.91 13.17
CA PHE A 129 -11.70 7.00 13.95
C PHE A 129 -12.20 8.34 13.42
N LYS A 130 -13.08 9.00 14.17
CA LYS A 130 -13.52 10.36 13.85
C LYS A 130 -12.48 11.35 14.34
N PRO A 131 -11.81 12.13 13.47
CA PRO A 131 -10.90 13.16 13.92
C PRO A 131 -11.68 14.24 14.66
N GLY A 132 -11.35 14.45 15.94
CA GLY A 132 -11.83 15.60 16.71
C GLY A 132 -10.87 16.79 16.56
N PRO A 133 -11.34 18.02 16.78
CA PRO A 133 -10.46 19.17 16.86
C PRO A 133 -9.53 19.05 18.08
N GLY A 134 -8.29 19.50 17.93
CA GLY A 134 -7.28 19.47 18.98
C GLY A 134 -6.60 18.10 19.15
N ILE A 135 -5.82 17.98 20.23
CA ILE A 135 -5.11 16.74 20.57
C ILE A 135 -6.01 15.92 21.49
N THR A 136 -6.28 14.68 21.08
CA THR A 136 -7.04 13.69 21.83
C THR A 136 -6.37 13.39 23.18
N LYS A 137 -7.10 13.53 24.29
CA LYS A 137 -6.55 13.34 25.66
C LYS A 137 -6.04 11.91 25.85
N GLU A 138 -6.71 10.95 25.23
CA GLU A 138 -6.38 9.53 25.22
C GLU A 138 -5.00 9.30 24.59
N SER A 139 -4.73 9.96 23.46
CA SER A 139 -3.43 9.90 22.79
C SER A 139 -2.32 10.50 23.64
N ILE A 140 -2.58 11.62 24.35
CA ILE A 140 -1.61 12.21 25.28
C ILE A 140 -1.30 11.24 26.43
N LYS A 141 -2.33 10.58 26.99
CA LYS A 141 -2.15 9.59 28.05
C LYS A 141 -1.31 8.40 27.57
N GLU A 142 -1.61 7.87 26.39
CA GLU A 142 -0.86 6.78 25.77
C GLU A 142 0.60 7.16 25.50
N LEU A 143 0.85 8.38 25.01
CA LEU A 143 2.20 8.89 24.76
C LEU A 143 3.00 9.04 26.06
N LYS A 144 2.37 9.53 27.14
CA LYS A 144 3.01 9.61 28.46
C LYS A 144 3.41 8.23 28.97
N GLU A 145 2.51 7.25 28.87
CA GLU A 145 2.78 5.88 29.28
C GLU A 145 3.95 5.28 28.49
N LYS A 146 3.92 5.36 27.16
CA LYS A 146 5.00 4.86 26.30
C LYS A 146 6.35 5.52 26.60
N THR A 147 6.34 6.82 26.87
CA THR A 147 7.56 7.56 27.22
C THR A 147 8.11 7.08 28.56
N HIS A 148 7.24 6.87 29.56
CA HIS A 148 7.64 6.35 30.86
C HIS A 148 8.25 4.95 30.76
N GLN A 149 7.60 4.04 30.03
CA GLN A 149 8.11 2.68 29.79
C GLN A 149 9.49 2.69 29.11
N ASN A 150 9.64 3.49 28.05
CA ASN A 150 10.93 3.62 27.36
C ASN A 150 12.02 4.21 28.27
N PHE A 151 11.67 5.17 29.12
CA PHE A 151 12.61 5.77 30.07
C PHE A 151 13.07 4.76 31.13
N LEU A 152 12.17 3.93 31.64
CA LEU A 152 12.51 2.85 32.58
C LEU A 152 13.47 1.83 31.95
N VAL A 153 13.23 1.43 30.69
CA VAL A 153 14.14 0.54 29.95
C VAL A 153 15.53 1.17 29.76
N PHE A 154 15.59 2.47 29.45
CA PHE A 154 16.86 3.17 29.26
C PHE A 154 17.66 3.31 30.56
N ARG A 155 16.98 3.49 31.70
CA ARG A 155 17.62 3.61 33.03
C ARG A 155 18.07 2.26 33.62
N SER A 156 17.59 1.15 33.06
CA SER A 156 17.93 -0.22 33.48
C SER A 156 19.10 -0.81 32.68
N ARG A 157 19.63 -0.08 31.69
CA ARG A 157 20.86 -0.37 30.95
C ARG A 157 22.00 0.47 31.50
#